data_AF-A0A0P0XK55-F1
#
_entry.id   AF-A0A0P0XK55-F1
#
_cell.length_a   1.000
_cell.length_b   1.000
_cell.length_c   1.000
_cell.angle_alpha   90.00
_cell.angle_beta   90.00
_cell.angle_gamma   90.00
#
_symmetry.space_group_name_H-M   'P 1'
#
loop_
_entity.id
_entity.type
_entity.pdbx_description
1 polymer ?
#
loop_
_entity_poly.entity_id
_entity_poly.type
_entity_poly.pdbx_seq_one_letter_code
_entity_poly.pdbx_strand_id
1 'polypeptide(L)'
;MPHRRVVVVPRNKEEKEPKRQNKSVGVEGLMERYLDMRTKQTEDEAAQLAREKEAQLAREKEAHLAREKESNDFSIKRCISVLNSMDVTKAEKVKAYTVFKNAENREIFVSACDEDPESALSWLRSEMA
;
A
#
# COMPACT_ATOMS: atom_id res chain seq x y z
N MET A 1 65.60 40.24 -69.67
CA MET A 1 65.18 39.70 -68.34
C MET A 1 63.68 39.45 -68.38
N PRO A 2 63.20 38.19 -68.42
CA PRO A 2 61.77 37.91 -68.46
C PRO A 2 61.15 38.03 -67.07
N HIS A 3 60.15 38.91 -66.95
CA HIS A 3 59.39 39.13 -65.72
C HIS A 3 58.48 37.92 -65.39
N ARG A 4 58.63 37.47 -64.15
CA ARG A 4 58.02 36.30 -63.52
C ARG A 4 56.50 36.47 -63.42
N ARG A 5 55.76 35.53 -64.02
CA ARG A 5 54.30 35.35 -63.85
C ARG A 5 54.00 35.03 -62.38
N VAL A 6 53.15 35.83 -61.75
CA VAL A 6 52.51 35.50 -60.47
C VAL A 6 51.15 34.92 -60.78
N VAL A 7 51.03 33.60 -60.66
CA VAL A 7 49.73 32.90 -60.69
C VAL A 7 49.21 32.91 -59.26
N VAL A 8 48.16 33.71 -59.03
CA VAL A 8 47.43 33.75 -57.77
C VAL A 8 46.49 32.55 -57.74
N VAL A 9 46.79 31.58 -56.88
CA VAL A 9 45.90 30.45 -56.55
C VAL A 9 45.05 30.86 -55.35
N PRO A 10 43.71 30.98 -55.48
CA PRO A 10 42.84 31.23 -54.35
C PRO A 10 42.62 29.92 -53.57
N ARG A 11 43.08 29.91 -52.32
CA ARG A 11 42.84 28.84 -51.34
C ARG A 11 41.40 28.90 -50.85
N ASN A 12 40.54 28.04 -51.39
CA ASN A 12 39.33 27.56 -50.73
C ASN A 12 39.73 26.51 -49.68
N LYS A 13 39.57 26.81 -48.40
CA LYS A 13 39.29 25.87 -47.30
C LYS A 13 39.36 26.63 -45.98
N GLU A 14 38.20 26.80 -45.34
CA GLU A 14 38.03 26.47 -43.92
C GLU A 14 36.54 26.55 -43.58
N GLU A 15 35.94 25.37 -43.44
CA GLU A 15 34.68 25.11 -42.78
C GLU A 15 34.58 25.89 -41.47
N LYS A 16 33.55 26.72 -41.34
CA LYS A 16 33.12 27.27 -40.05
C LYS A 16 31.64 26.99 -39.84
N GLU A 17 31.38 25.77 -39.39
CA GLU A 17 30.18 25.42 -38.61
C GLU A 17 30.64 24.79 -37.28
N PRO A 18 29.83 24.85 -36.21
CA PRO A 18 29.22 26.03 -35.65
C PRO A 18 29.79 26.24 -34.24
N LYS A 19 30.20 27.47 -33.94
CA LYS A 19 30.65 27.87 -32.60
C LYS A 19 29.45 27.75 -31.66
N ARG A 20 29.35 26.62 -30.95
CA ARG A 20 28.43 26.42 -29.83
C ARG A 20 28.61 27.61 -28.90
N GLN A 21 27.72 28.58 -29.01
CA GLN A 21 27.62 29.68 -28.09
C GLN A 21 27.14 29.05 -26.79
N ASN A 22 28.09 28.64 -25.94
CA ASN A 22 27.83 28.50 -24.51
C ASN A 22 27.42 29.88 -24.04
N LYS A 23 26.13 30.20 -24.21
CA LYS A 23 25.50 31.34 -23.55
C LYS A 23 25.70 31.06 -22.07
N SER A 24 26.65 31.78 -21.47
CA SER A 24 26.85 31.77 -20.04
C SER A 24 25.47 31.96 -19.41
N VAL A 25 24.97 30.96 -18.70
CA VAL A 25 23.76 31.10 -17.90
C VAL A 25 24.08 32.24 -16.92
N GLY A 26 23.49 33.41 -17.14
CA GLY A 26 23.68 34.55 -16.26
C GLY A 26 23.18 34.22 -14.85
N VAL A 27 23.52 35.07 -13.88
CA VAL A 27 23.08 34.90 -12.48
C VAL A 27 21.56 34.73 -12.38
N GLU A 28 20.80 35.44 -13.23
CA GLU A 28 19.34 35.29 -13.35
C GLU A 28 18.91 33.86 -13.68
N GLY A 29 19.56 33.22 -14.66
CA GLY A 29 19.27 31.83 -15.03
C GLY A 29 19.72 30.80 -13.98
N LEU A 30 20.69 31.14 -13.13
CA LEU A 30 21.02 30.31 -11.95
C LEU A 30 19.95 30.45 -10.85
N MET A 31 19.45 31.67 -10.62
CA MET A 31 18.40 31.94 -9.63
C MET A 31 17.08 31.29 -10.03
N GLU A 32 16.70 31.38 -11.31
CA GLU A 32 15.52 30.70 -11.87
C GLU A 32 15.58 29.18 -11.64
N ARG A 33 16.70 28.54 -11.99
CA ARG A 33 16.92 27.10 -11.72
C ARG A 33 16.82 26.74 -10.24
N TYR A 34 17.28 27.60 -9.34
CA TYR A 34 17.19 27.35 -7.90
C TYR A 34 15.73 27.43 -7.40
N LEU A 35 14.96 28.40 -7.89
CA LEU A 35 13.53 28.52 -7.57
C LEU A 35 12.72 27.34 -8.12
N ASP A 36 13.00 26.93 -9.37
CA ASP A 36 12.39 25.75 -9.99
C ASP A 36 12.70 24.49 -9.19
N MET A 37 13.96 24.30 -8.80
CA MET A 37 14.38 23.16 -7.99
C MET A 37 13.68 23.15 -6.63
N ARG A 38 13.59 24.29 -5.94
CA ARG A 38 12.89 24.39 -4.66
C ARG A 38 11.40 24.09 -4.79
N THR A 39 10.76 24.64 -5.82
CA THR A 39 9.34 24.40 -6.11
C THR A 39 9.10 22.92 -6.38
N LYS A 40 9.91 22.32 -7.26
CA LYS A 40 9.84 20.90 -7.58
C LYS A 40 10.05 20.00 -6.33
N GLN A 41 10.99 20.34 -5.46
CA GLN A 41 11.20 19.60 -4.20
C GLN A 41 9.94 19.62 -3.33
N THR A 42 9.31 20.79 -3.17
CA THR A 42 8.07 20.92 -2.37
C THR A 42 6.91 20.13 -3.00
N GLU A 43 6.77 20.17 -4.32
CA GLU A 43 5.75 19.40 -5.06
C GLU A 43 5.98 17.88 -4.95
N ASP A 44 7.22 17.42 -5.12
CA ASP A 44 7.58 16.01 -5.00
C ASP A 44 7.35 15.48 -3.58
N GLU A 45 7.71 16.25 -2.54
CA GLU A 45 7.42 15.93 -1.13
C GLU A 45 5.92 15.84 -0.85
N ALA A 46 5.13 16.82 -1.34
CA ALA A 46 3.68 16.81 -1.19
C ALA A 46 3.04 15.62 -1.92
N ALA A 47 3.50 15.29 -3.13
CA ALA A 47 3.03 14.16 -3.90
C ALA A 47 3.39 12.82 -3.25
N GLN A 48 4.59 12.71 -2.65
CA GLN A 48 5.00 11.52 -1.91
C GLN A 48 4.14 11.34 -0.65
N LEU A 49 3.93 12.41 0.12
CA LEU A 49 3.10 12.39 1.32
C LEU A 49 1.64 12.06 1.00
N ALA A 50 1.10 12.55 -0.13
CA ALA A 50 -0.23 12.19 -0.59
C ALA A 50 -0.34 10.68 -0.92
N ARG A 51 0.65 10.13 -1.64
CA ARG A 51 0.72 8.69 -1.95
C ARG A 51 0.85 7.83 -0.70
N GLU A 52 1.65 8.26 0.27
CA GLU A 52 1.81 7.54 1.54
C GLU A 52 0.52 7.55 2.35
N LYS A 53 -0.16 8.69 2.46
CA LYS A 53 -1.47 8.79 3.13
C LYS A 53 -2.54 7.93 2.44
N GLU A 54 -2.56 7.91 1.11
CA GLU A 54 -3.48 7.05 0.37
C GLU A 54 -3.19 5.57 0.60
N ALA A 55 -1.91 5.17 0.58
CA ALA A 55 -1.49 3.80 0.88
C ALA A 55 -1.80 3.41 2.33
N GLN A 56 -1.62 4.31 3.29
CA GLN A 56 -1.99 4.09 4.68
C GLN A 56 -3.51 3.91 4.82
N LEU A 57 -4.30 4.82 4.22
CA LEU A 57 -5.76 4.72 4.25
C LEU A 57 -6.25 3.42 3.59
N ALA A 58 -5.60 2.97 2.51
CA ALA A 58 -5.91 1.70 1.87
C ALA A 58 -5.66 0.51 2.82
N ARG A 59 -4.51 0.49 3.52
CA ARG A 59 -4.18 -0.54 4.52
C ARG A 59 -5.14 -0.52 5.71
N GLU A 60 -5.51 0.66 6.20
CA GLU A 60 -6.47 0.81 7.30
C GLU A 60 -7.87 0.31 6.89
N LYS A 61 -8.32 0.62 5.68
CA LYS A 61 -9.57 0.10 5.13
C LYS A 61 -9.55 -1.42 4.97
N GLU A 62 -8.46 -1.98 4.46
CA GLU A 62 -8.29 -3.43 4.33
C GLU A 62 -8.32 -4.12 5.71
N ALA A 63 -7.59 -3.58 6.69
CA ALA A 63 -7.60 -4.09 8.06
C ALA A 63 -8.99 -3.95 8.72
N HIS A 64 -9.71 -2.86 8.46
CA HIS A 64 -11.08 -2.69 8.93
C HIS A 64 -12.02 -3.74 8.32
N LEU A 65 -11.96 -3.94 7.00
CA LEU A 65 -12.77 -4.94 6.30
C LEU A 65 -12.44 -6.37 6.77
N ALA A 66 -11.17 -6.69 7.00
CA ALA A 66 -10.76 -7.97 7.56
C ALA A 66 -11.37 -8.22 8.95
N ARG A 67 -11.27 -7.23 9.86
CA ARG A 67 -11.87 -7.29 11.19
C ARG A 67 -13.40 -7.40 11.15
N GLU A 68 -14.03 -6.67 10.23
CA GLU A 68 -15.48 -6.74 10.05
C GLU A 68 -15.91 -8.13 9.55
N LYS A 69 -15.15 -8.70 8.61
CA LYS A 69 -15.38 -10.07 8.14
C LYS A 69 -15.21 -11.09 9.27
N GLU A 70 -14.13 -11.03 10.04
CA GLU A 70 -13.91 -11.89 11.21
C GLU A 70 -15.05 -11.77 12.24
N SER A 71 -15.55 -10.54 12.48
CA SER A 71 -16.68 -10.33 13.38
C SER A 71 -17.98 -10.98 12.92
N ASN A 72 -18.16 -11.12 11.59
CA ASN A 72 -19.31 -11.78 10.98
C ASN A 72 -19.15 -13.30 10.98
N ASP A 73 -17.96 -13.80 10.61
CA ASP A 73 -17.61 -15.22 10.58
C ASP A 73 -17.72 -15.84 11.98
N PHE A 74 -17.32 -15.11 13.01
CA PHE A 74 -17.43 -15.51 14.42
C PHE A 74 -18.56 -14.79 15.16
N SER A 75 -19.63 -14.42 14.44
CA SER A 75 -20.78 -13.75 15.07
C SER A 75 -21.49 -14.66 16.06
N ILE A 76 -22.07 -14.10 17.13
CA ILE A 76 -22.89 -14.85 18.11
C ILE A 76 -23.99 -15.65 17.38
N LYS A 77 -24.60 -15.06 16.33
CA LYS A 77 -25.62 -15.72 15.52
C LYS A 77 -25.08 -16.98 14.83
N ARG A 78 -23.87 -16.93 14.27
CA ARG A 78 -23.20 -18.09 13.67
C ARG A 78 -22.92 -19.16 14.72
N CYS A 79 -22.34 -18.80 15.88
CA CYS A 79 -22.09 -19.74 16.98
C CYS A 79 -23.38 -20.45 17.43
N ILE A 80 -24.48 -19.72 17.59
CA ILE A 80 -25.79 -20.29 17.94
C ILE A 80 -26.29 -21.25 16.85
N SER A 81 -26.12 -20.89 15.58
CA SER A 81 -26.50 -21.76 14.46
C SER A 81 -25.73 -23.08 14.47
N VAL A 82 -24.41 -23.01 14.67
CA VAL A 82 -23.52 -24.17 14.76
C VAL A 82 -23.86 -25.04 15.97
N LEU A 83 -24.07 -24.41 17.13
CA LEU A 83 -24.48 -25.13 18.34
C LEU A 83 -25.83 -25.83 18.18
N ASN A 84 -26.73 -25.27 17.38
CA ASN A 84 -28.03 -25.88 17.11
C ASN A 84 -27.98 -27.11 16.20
N SER A 85 -26.92 -27.27 15.40
CA SER A 85 -26.68 -28.50 14.64
C SER A 85 -26.02 -29.62 15.45
N MET A 86 -25.55 -29.33 16.66
CA MET A 86 -24.92 -30.31 17.55
C MET A 86 -25.92 -30.90 18.56
N ASP A 87 -25.61 -32.09 19.09
CA ASP A 87 -26.39 -32.71 20.17
C ASP A 87 -26.04 -32.08 21.52
N VAL A 88 -26.82 -31.05 21.87
CA VAL A 88 -26.63 -30.23 23.06
C VAL A 88 -27.96 -29.98 23.74
N THR A 89 -28.01 -30.21 25.06
CA THR A 89 -29.22 -30.00 25.87
C THR A 89 -29.60 -28.52 25.95
N LYS A 90 -30.86 -28.21 26.25
CA LYS A 90 -31.31 -26.82 26.44
C LYS A 90 -30.52 -26.09 27.54
N ALA A 91 -30.14 -26.80 28.61
CA ALA A 91 -29.35 -26.24 29.71
C ALA A 91 -27.92 -25.89 29.26
N GLU A 92 -27.27 -26.78 28.52
CA GLU A 92 -25.95 -26.51 27.93
C GLU A 92 -26.03 -25.34 26.93
N LYS A 93 -27.08 -25.23 26.12
CA LYS A 93 -27.23 -24.09 25.19
C LYS A 93 -27.25 -22.74 25.91
N VAL A 94 -27.96 -22.64 27.04
CA VAL A 94 -28.01 -21.41 27.84
C VAL A 94 -26.63 -21.06 28.40
N LYS A 95 -25.88 -22.07 28.89
CA LYS A 95 -24.51 -21.86 29.37
C LYS A 95 -23.57 -21.44 28.22
N ALA A 96 -23.66 -22.08 27.07
CA ALA A 96 -22.87 -21.74 25.88
C ALA A 96 -23.09 -20.28 25.44
N TYR A 97 -24.31 -19.74 25.56
CA TYR A 97 -24.55 -18.33 25.26
C TYR A 97 -23.77 -17.36 26.16
N THR A 98 -23.43 -17.77 27.39
CA THR A 98 -22.55 -16.97 28.26
C THR A 98 -21.10 -17.05 27.82
N VAL A 99 -20.64 -18.23 27.36
CA VAL A 99 -19.31 -18.44 26.77
C VAL A 99 -19.13 -17.60 25.49
N PHE A 100 -20.14 -17.57 24.61
CA PHE A 100 -20.11 -16.82 23.35
C PHE A 100 -20.12 -15.28 23.52
N LYS A 101 -20.22 -14.75 24.74
CA LYS A 101 -20.02 -13.31 24.97
C LYS A 101 -18.59 -12.88 24.64
N ASN A 102 -17.61 -13.74 24.90
CA ASN A 102 -16.22 -13.50 24.53
C ASN A 102 -16.01 -13.77 23.03
N ALA A 103 -15.35 -12.85 22.32
CA ALA A 103 -15.05 -12.99 20.90
C ALA A 103 -14.05 -14.12 20.62
N GLU A 104 -13.03 -14.28 21.46
CA GLU A 104 -12.03 -15.35 21.33
C GLU A 104 -12.69 -16.72 21.49
N ASN A 105 -13.58 -16.87 22.47
CA ASN A 105 -14.34 -18.11 22.65
C ASN A 105 -15.25 -18.44 21.45
N ARG A 106 -15.76 -17.43 20.74
CA ARG A 106 -16.53 -17.65 19.50
C ARG A 106 -15.64 -18.14 18.37
N GLU A 107 -14.46 -17.54 18.21
CA GLU A 107 -13.47 -17.92 17.21
C GLU A 107 -12.97 -19.35 17.45
N ILE A 108 -12.59 -19.68 18.69
CA ILE A 108 -12.17 -21.04 19.07
C ILE A 108 -13.28 -22.04 18.75
N PHE A 109 -14.52 -21.76 19.17
CA PHE A 109 -15.64 -22.67 18.94
C PHE A 109 -15.90 -22.94 17.46
N VAL A 110 -15.98 -21.89 16.65
CA VAL A 110 -16.30 -22.03 15.22
C VAL A 110 -15.13 -22.68 14.47
N SER A 111 -13.90 -22.23 14.73
CA SER A 111 -12.70 -22.78 14.09
C SER A 111 -12.50 -24.25 14.45
N ALA A 112 -12.68 -24.61 15.73
CA ALA A 112 -12.61 -26.00 16.16
C ALA A 112 -13.74 -26.84 15.53
N CYS A 113 -14.96 -26.28 15.39
CA CYS A 113 -16.08 -27.00 14.79
C CYS A 113 -15.89 -27.28 13.30
N ASP A 114 -15.22 -26.38 12.57
CA ASP A 114 -14.96 -26.57 11.14
C ASP A 114 -13.99 -27.74 10.88
N GLU A 115 -13.09 -28.03 11.82
CA GLU A 115 -12.14 -29.16 11.77
C GLU A 115 -12.67 -30.44 12.44
N ASP A 116 -13.18 -30.33 13.67
CA ASP A 116 -13.70 -31.43 14.48
C ASP A 116 -14.82 -30.95 15.44
N PRO A 117 -16.10 -31.17 15.07
CA PRO A 117 -17.25 -30.83 15.92
C PRO A 117 -17.23 -31.46 17.31
N GLU A 118 -16.65 -32.66 17.49
CA GLU A 118 -16.64 -33.35 18.77
C GLU A 118 -15.62 -32.71 19.73
N SER A 119 -14.44 -32.35 19.22
CA SER A 119 -13.45 -31.58 19.99
C SER A 119 -13.97 -30.20 20.35
N ALA A 120 -14.65 -29.51 19.44
CA ALA A 120 -15.26 -28.20 19.71
C ALA A 120 -16.29 -28.26 20.85
N LEU A 121 -17.13 -29.31 20.84
CA LEU A 121 -18.16 -29.52 21.84
C LEU A 121 -17.56 -29.95 23.19
N SER A 122 -16.50 -30.76 23.18
CA SER A 122 -15.74 -31.14 24.38
C SER A 122 -15.08 -29.92 25.02
N TRP A 123 -14.44 -29.06 24.22
CA TRP A 123 -13.91 -27.77 24.67
C TRP A 123 -15.00 -26.89 25.26
N LEU A 124 -16.14 -26.74 24.57
CA LEU A 124 -17.24 -25.91 25.06
C LEU A 124 -17.77 -26.40 26.40
N ARG A 125 -17.89 -27.72 26.59
CA ARG A 125 -18.28 -28.31 27.88
C ARG A 125 -17.27 -28.03 28.99
N SER A 126 -15.97 -28.00 28.68
CA SER A 126 -14.94 -27.62 29.64
C SER A 126 -15.02 -26.15 30.05
N GLU A 127 -15.41 -25.26 29.13
CA GLU A 127 -15.55 -23.82 29.36
C GLU A 127 -16.84 -23.47 30.14
N MET A 128 -17.84 -24.34 30.10
CA MET A 128 -19.12 -24.21 30.81
C MET A 128 -19.13 -24.82 32.22
N ALA A 129 -18.04 -25.50 32.61
CA ALA A 129 -17.89 -26.18 33.89
C ALA A 129 -17.57 -25.18 35.01
#